data_AF-U6RGM0-F1
#
_entry.id   AF-U6RGM0-F1
#
_cell.length_a   1.000
_cell.length_b   1.000
_cell.length_c   1.000
_cell.angle_alpha   90.00
_cell.angle_beta   90.00
_cell.angle_gamma   90.00
#
_symmetry.space_group_name_H-M   'P 1'
#
loop_
_entity.id
_entity.type
_entity.pdbx_description
1 polymer ?
#
loop_
_entity_poly.entity_id
_entity_poly.type
_entity_poly.pdbx_seq_one_letter_code
_entity_poly.pdbx_strand_id
1 'polypeptide(L)'
;MKTRNIILGMLLFAFSACTPENKSVTEPLTPEETEEIDKKYPGFSYNYETYIYPKVNKLSKSSSFYLKLKKLTYADFMDFIQKQLQLHESKWEKQAEEKAIQEWNKKFDIEKLTHRLDAMTDSIITSWENYYKENNLNTYLSIELLEMNKTIVNDSYTGMSSLNATVHLKVTPLKGRIDKLSVGFTFFRTNEVPPYKLIDRVAGGTINTEEAFSKAIEVSSELNVTSRDLPGWTRSYVDYISQTSSESFKKECKIDMDITELTVEGQKLTWDALYAQKPNEVYAYKELRDKGDRSSSSYKYNRNTFIKNYIDRSYDEKSSYVITRKSQMEYELNPLAYTLYNGEEETQLKLDEWGWQPAY
;
A
#
# COMPACT_ATOMS: atom_id res chain seq x y z
N MET A 1 -5.48 17.59 -91.72
CA MET A 1 -5.79 18.79 -90.90
C MET A 1 -7.28 18.74 -90.60
N LYS A 2 -7.81 18.70 -89.37
CA LYS A 2 -7.42 19.43 -88.17
C LYS A 2 -7.70 18.58 -86.91
N THR A 3 -6.67 18.46 -86.09
CA THR A 3 -6.72 18.19 -84.65
C THR A 3 -7.31 19.42 -83.94
N ARG A 4 -8.42 19.24 -83.21
CA ARG A 4 -8.80 19.97 -81.99
C ARG A 4 -10.26 19.64 -81.67
N ASN A 5 -10.46 18.85 -80.62
CA ASN A 5 -11.55 18.97 -79.62
C ASN A 5 -11.53 17.76 -78.67
N ILE A 6 -10.36 17.46 -78.10
CA ILE A 6 -10.22 16.61 -76.91
C ILE A 6 -9.39 17.39 -75.89
N ILE A 7 -9.89 18.57 -75.52
CA ILE A 7 -9.49 19.29 -74.29
C ILE A 7 -10.79 19.90 -73.75
N LEU A 8 -11.73 19.03 -73.39
CA LEU A 8 -12.87 19.36 -72.54
C LEU A 8 -13.17 18.16 -71.60
N GLY A 9 -12.15 17.34 -71.35
CA GLY A 9 -12.05 16.43 -70.22
C GLY A 9 -10.88 16.89 -69.35
N MET A 10 -11.03 16.82 -68.03
CA MET A 10 -10.05 17.20 -66.98
C MET A 10 -10.04 18.65 -66.46
N LEU A 11 -11.17 19.36 -66.42
CA LEU A 11 -11.25 20.62 -65.65
C LEU A 11 -12.52 20.78 -64.79
N LEU A 12 -13.30 19.71 -64.62
CA LEU A 12 -14.50 19.67 -63.77
C LEU A 12 -14.44 18.64 -62.64
N PHE A 13 -13.25 18.11 -62.34
CA PHE A 13 -13.00 17.18 -61.22
C PHE A 13 -12.08 17.75 -60.13
N ALA A 14 -11.92 19.07 -60.04
CA ALA A 14 -11.08 19.75 -59.03
C ALA A 14 -11.86 20.68 -58.08
N PHE A 15 -13.18 20.48 -57.96
CA PHE A 15 -14.03 21.10 -56.94
C PHE A 15 -14.84 20.06 -56.16
N SER A 16 -14.25 18.89 -55.86
CA SER A 16 -14.64 18.20 -54.63
C SER A 16 -14.17 19.09 -53.48
N ALA A 17 -15.11 19.84 -52.91
CA ALA A 17 -14.92 20.82 -51.87
C ALA A 17 -13.85 20.43 -50.84
N CYS A 18 -12.78 21.23 -50.72
CA CYS A 18 -12.00 21.31 -49.49
C CYS A 18 -12.89 21.97 -48.44
N THR A 19 -13.86 21.24 -47.92
CA THR A 19 -14.68 21.73 -46.82
C THR A 19 -13.77 21.90 -45.59
N PRO A 20 -13.97 22.95 -44.77
CA PRO A 20 -13.01 23.27 -43.71
C PRO A 20 -12.76 22.14 -42.70
N GLU A 21 -13.72 21.24 -42.48
CA GLU A 21 -13.56 20.11 -41.55
C GLU A 21 -12.54 19.07 -42.04
N ASN A 22 -12.26 19.00 -43.34
CA ASN A 22 -11.27 18.08 -43.91
C ASN A 22 -9.84 18.63 -43.87
N LYS A 23 -9.65 19.89 -43.43
CA LYS A 23 -8.30 20.44 -43.20
C LYS A 23 -7.62 19.73 -42.04
N SER A 24 -6.29 19.68 -42.09
CA SER A 24 -5.52 19.18 -40.96
C SER A 24 -5.70 20.09 -39.74
N VAL A 25 -5.71 19.51 -38.53
CA VAL A 25 -5.65 20.25 -37.27
C VAL A 25 -4.40 21.15 -37.14
N THR A 26 -3.40 20.98 -38.03
CA THR A 26 -2.19 21.82 -38.12
C THR A 26 -2.35 23.05 -38.99
N GLU A 27 -3.46 23.15 -39.73
CA GLU A 27 -3.80 24.30 -40.55
C GLU A 27 -4.76 25.21 -39.79
N PRO A 28 -4.41 26.48 -39.52
CA PRO A 28 -5.29 27.38 -38.80
C PRO A 28 -6.56 27.66 -39.62
N LEU A 29 -7.70 27.66 -38.95
CA LEU A 29 -8.99 28.03 -39.51
C LEU A 29 -9.23 29.54 -39.36
N THR A 30 -9.94 30.12 -40.33
CA THR A 30 -10.49 31.46 -40.18
C THR A 30 -11.73 31.44 -39.26
N PRO A 31 -12.18 32.59 -38.74
CA PRO A 31 -13.43 32.67 -37.97
C PRO A 31 -14.64 32.12 -38.74
N GLU A 32 -14.74 32.40 -40.05
CA GLU A 32 -15.83 31.93 -40.91
C GLU A 32 -15.79 30.41 -41.08
N GLU A 33 -14.60 29.84 -41.27
CA GLU A 33 -14.41 28.40 -41.35
C GLU A 33 -14.72 27.70 -40.03
N THR A 34 -14.38 28.33 -38.91
CA THR A 34 -14.69 27.82 -37.57
C THR A 34 -16.20 27.81 -37.34
N GLU A 35 -16.90 28.89 -37.70
CA GLU A 35 -18.37 28.99 -37.59
C GLU A 35 -19.08 27.97 -38.51
N GLU A 36 -18.53 27.71 -39.71
CA GLU A 36 -19.06 26.71 -40.64
C GLU A 36 -18.99 25.29 -40.04
N ILE A 37 -17.84 24.92 -39.44
CA ILE A 37 -17.69 23.61 -38.79
C ILE A 37 -18.56 23.53 -37.53
N ASP A 38 -18.70 24.60 -36.75
CA ASP A 38 -19.51 24.62 -35.52
C ASP A 38 -21.01 24.41 -35.78
N LYS A 39 -21.53 24.86 -36.94
CA LYS A 39 -22.90 24.55 -37.37
C LYS A 39 -23.13 23.05 -37.55
N LYS A 40 -22.10 22.30 -37.96
CA LYS A 40 -22.14 20.84 -38.17
C LYS A 40 -21.80 20.07 -36.91
N TYR A 41 -20.88 20.59 -36.10
CA TYR A 41 -20.40 20.00 -34.86
C TYR A 41 -20.56 21.02 -33.72
N PRO A 42 -21.74 21.09 -33.07
CA PRO A 42 -21.99 22.07 -32.01
C PRO A 42 -20.93 22.02 -30.91
N GLY A 43 -20.32 23.17 -30.60
CA GLY A 43 -19.23 23.28 -29.62
C GLY A 43 -17.84 23.09 -30.23
N PHE A 44 -17.72 22.98 -31.55
CA PHE A 44 -16.44 22.99 -32.26
C PHE A 44 -15.66 24.26 -31.96
N SER A 45 -16.28 25.44 -32.04
CA SER A 45 -15.57 26.72 -31.85
C SER A 45 -14.85 26.76 -30.50
N TYR A 46 -15.55 26.31 -29.44
CA TYR A 46 -14.96 26.20 -28.10
C TYR A 46 -13.79 25.21 -28.07
N ASN A 47 -13.95 24.03 -28.68
CA ASN A 47 -12.89 23.02 -28.71
C ASN A 47 -11.66 23.47 -29.51
N TYR A 48 -11.89 24.13 -30.64
CA TYR A 48 -10.87 24.68 -31.50
C TYR A 48 -10.05 25.76 -30.76
N GLU A 49 -10.72 26.76 -30.19
CA GLU A 49 -10.07 27.89 -29.52
C GLU A 49 -9.41 27.49 -28.19
N THR A 50 -9.99 26.55 -27.45
CA THR A 50 -9.52 26.20 -26.10
C THR A 50 -8.47 25.08 -26.12
N TYR A 51 -8.61 24.09 -27.01
CA TYR A 51 -7.77 22.88 -26.99
C TYR A 51 -6.92 22.72 -28.24
N ILE A 52 -7.51 22.75 -29.43
CA ILE A 52 -6.80 22.38 -30.66
C ILE A 52 -5.76 23.43 -31.02
N TYR A 53 -6.20 24.67 -31.26
CA TYR A 53 -5.32 25.74 -31.75
C TYR A 53 -4.18 26.06 -30.76
N PRO A 54 -4.43 26.25 -29.44
CA PRO A 54 -3.35 26.56 -28.51
C PRO A 54 -2.32 25.43 -28.37
N LYS A 55 -2.74 24.16 -28.42
CA LYS A 55 -1.83 23.03 -28.30
C LYS A 55 -0.99 22.86 -29.56
N VAL A 56 -1.63 22.89 -30.73
CA VAL A 56 -0.91 22.71 -32.00
C VAL A 56 0.05 23.86 -32.28
N ASN A 57 -0.35 25.11 -31.99
CA ASN A 57 0.48 26.29 -32.24
C ASN A 57 1.75 26.33 -31.36
N LYS A 58 1.77 25.65 -30.22
CA LYS A 58 2.95 25.54 -29.33
C LYS A 58 3.96 24.48 -29.80
N LEU A 59 3.57 23.58 -30.70
CA LEU A 59 4.45 22.51 -31.18
C LEU A 59 5.48 23.05 -32.18
N SER A 60 6.72 22.56 -32.10
CA SER A 60 7.69 22.78 -33.17
C SER A 60 7.22 22.11 -34.46
N LYS A 61 7.27 22.84 -35.59
CA LYS A 61 6.92 22.31 -36.91
C LYS A 61 7.78 21.12 -37.36
N SER A 62 8.95 20.95 -36.74
CA SER A 62 9.85 19.82 -36.98
C SER A 62 9.65 18.65 -36.02
N SER A 63 8.74 18.75 -35.03
CA SER A 63 8.51 17.66 -34.08
C SER A 63 7.85 16.46 -34.76
N SER A 64 8.19 15.25 -34.31
CA SER A 64 7.60 14.01 -34.82
C SER A 64 6.08 14.01 -34.67
N PHE A 65 5.57 14.51 -33.54
CA PHE A 65 4.13 14.59 -33.30
C PHE A 65 3.42 15.59 -34.22
N TYR A 66 3.97 16.79 -34.42
CA TYR A 66 3.40 17.76 -35.37
C TYR A 66 3.31 17.17 -36.78
N LEU A 67 4.34 16.45 -37.22
CA LEU A 67 4.33 15.77 -38.52
C LEU A 67 3.27 14.67 -38.61
N LYS A 68 3.01 13.94 -37.51
CA LYS A 68 1.92 12.95 -37.44
C LYS A 68 0.54 13.61 -37.48
N LEU A 69 0.36 14.75 -36.80
CA LEU A 69 -0.90 15.51 -36.76
C LEU A 69 -1.34 16.06 -38.13
N LYS A 70 -0.42 16.19 -39.10
CA LYS A 70 -0.79 16.54 -40.49
C LYS A 70 -1.82 15.60 -41.11
N LYS A 71 -1.92 14.36 -40.60
CA LYS A 71 -2.88 13.35 -41.05
C LYS A 71 -4.22 13.41 -40.33
N LEU A 72 -4.30 14.14 -39.21
CA LEU A 72 -5.53 14.26 -38.42
C LEU A 72 -6.31 15.48 -38.91
N THR A 73 -7.55 15.26 -39.37
CA THR A 73 -8.44 16.34 -39.78
C THR A 73 -9.29 16.87 -38.62
N TYR A 74 -9.87 18.07 -38.77
CA TYR A 74 -10.85 18.57 -37.81
C TYR A 74 -12.08 17.65 -37.69
N ALA A 75 -12.51 17.03 -38.79
CA ALA A 75 -13.58 16.04 -38.78
C ALA A 75 -13.21 14.78 -37.98
N ASP A 76 -12.00 14.25 -38.14
CA ASP A 76 -11.51 13.10 -37.37
C ASP A 76 -11.43 13.41 -35.87
N PHE A 77 -10.94 14.61 -35.53
CA PHE A 77 -10.88 15.05 -34.14
C PHE A 77 -12.29 15.24 -33.56
N MET A 78 -13.22 15.80 -34.32
CA MET A 78 -14.59 15.98 -33.84
C MET A 78 -15.38 14.68 -33.75
N ASP A 79 -15.14 13.70 -34.61
CA ASP A 79 -15.71 12.35 -34.45
C ASP A 79 -15.19 11.69 -33.16
N PHE A 80 -13.89 11.81 -32.86
CA PHE A 80 -13.31 11.37 -31.59
C PHE A 80 -13.95 12.10 -30.40
N ILE A 81 -14.01 13.42 -30.46
CA ILE A 81 -14.58 14.26 -29.40
C ILE A 81 -16.06 13.99 -29.22
N GLN A 82 -16.87 13.78 -30.24
CA GLN A 82 -18.29 13.46 -30.07
C GLN A 82 -18.50 12.09 -29.43
N LYS A 83 -17.62 11.12 -29.70
CA LYS A 83 -17.65 9.82 -29.02
C LYS A 83 -17.28 9.95 -27.53
N GLN A 84 -16.42 10.92 -27.18
CA GLN A 84 -15.94 11.18 -25.82
C GLN A 84 -16.84 12.16 -25.02
N LEU A 85 -17.27 13.28 -25.61
CA LEU A 85 -18.03 14.41 -25.04
C LEU A 85 -19.55 14.29 -25.19
N GLN A 86 -20.10 13.20 -25.73
CA GLN A 86 -21.47 12.83 -25.39
C GLN A 86 -21.50 12.37 -23.92
N LEU A 87 -21.40 13.37 -23.04
CA LEU A 87 -21.31 13.34 -21.59
C LEU A 87 -22.27 12.31 -21.00
N HIS A 88 -21.74 11.40 -20.18
CA HIS A 88 -22.46 10.45 -19.34
C HIS A 88 -23.71 9.86 -20.00
N GLU A 89 -23.55 8.68 -20.62
CA GLU A 89 -24.58 7.88 -21.32
C GLU A 89 -24.53 7.88 -22.87
N SER A 90 -23.42 8.26 -23.51
CA SER A 90 -23.30 8.01 -24.95
C SER A 90 -23.44 6.52 -25.26
N LYS A 91 -23.99 6.21 -26.43
CA LYS A 91 -24.08 4.83 -26.92
C LYS A 91 -22.69 4.16 -26.96
N TRP A 92 -21.65 4.94 -27.27
CA TRP A 92 -20.28 4.44 -27.28
C TRP A 92 -19.77 4.14 -25.87
N GLU A 93 -19.97 5.05 -24.91
CA GLU A 93 -19.49 4.89 -23.54
C GLU A 93 -20.12 3.65 -22.89
N LYS A 94 -21.44 3.47 -23.03
CA LYS A 94 -22.16 2.28 -22.56
C LYS A 94 -21.61 1.01 -23.20
N GLN A 95 -21.34 1.02 -24.50
CA GLN A 95 -20.75 -0.12 -25.22
C GLN A 95 -19.32 -0.43 -24.76
N ALA A 96 -18.49 0.59 -24.56
CA ALA A 96 -17.12 0.44 -24.09
C ALA A 96 -17.09 -0.11 -22.65
N GLU A 97 -17.98 0.39 -21.78
CA GLU A 97 -18.14 -0.10 -20.42
C GLU A 97 -18.65 -1.55 -20.38
N GLU A 98 -19.70 -1.88 -21.14
CA GLU A 98 -20.21 -3.25 -21.24
C GLU A 98 -19.12 -4.21 -21.75
N LYS A 99 -18.37 -3.80 -22.78
CA LYS A 99 -17.26 -4.58 -23.31
C LYS A 99 -16.15 -4.78 -22.28
N ALA A 100 -15.75 -3.73 -21.57
CA ALA A 100 -14.74 -3.82 -20.51
C ALA A 100 -15.21 -4.71 -19.35
N ILE A 101 -16.48 -4.63 -18.96
CA ILE A 101 -17.09 -5.51 -17.95
C ILE A 101 -17.08 -6.97 -18.41
N GLN A 102 -17.42 -7.25 -19.68
CA GLN A 102 -17.37 -8.60 -20.24
C GLN A 102 -15.95 -9.15 -20.29
N GLU A 103 -14.98 -8.34 -20.73
CA GLU A 103 -13.55 -8.70 -20.71
C GLU A 103 -13.07 -9.02 -19.29
N TRP A 104 -13.44 -8.19 -18.31
CA TRP A 104 -13.09 -8.42 -16.91
C TRP A 104 -13.72 -9.69 -16.35
N ASN A 105 -15.03 -9.92 -16.57
CA ASN A 105 -15.73 -11.12 -16.11
C ASN A 105 -15.15 -12.40 -16.77
N LYS A 106 -14.64 -12.31 -18.00
CA LYS A 106 -13.96 -13.42 -18.68
C LYS A 106 -12.56 -13.68 -18.11
N LYS A 107 -11.87 -12.62 -17.71
CA LYS A 107 -10.50 -12.69 -17.17
C LYS A 107 -10.49 -13.14 -15.71
N PHE A 108 -11.44 -12.66 -14.91
CA PHE A 108 -11.50 -12.87 -13.47
C PHE A 108 -12.84 -13.45 -13.04
N ASP A 109 -12.79 -14.71 -12.60
CA ASP A 109 -13.89 -15.36 -11.91
C ASP A 109 -13.79 -15.09 -10.41
N ILE A 110 -14.52 -14.07 -9.94
CA ILE A 110 -14.49 -13.65 -8.53
C ILE A 110 -14.95 -14.74 -7.58
N GLU A 111 -15.94 -15.55 -7.96
CA GLU A 111 -16.45 -16.60 -7.09
C GLU A 111 -15.38 -17.66 -6.89
N LYS A 112 -14.74 -18.11 -7.98
CA LYS A 112 -13.63 -19.04 -7.94
C LYS A 112 -12.43 -18.48 -7.17
N LEU A 113 -12.08 -17.22 -7.38
CA LEU A 113 -10.98 -16.55 -6.66
C LEU A 113 -11.29 -16.47 -5.16
N THR A 114 -12.52 -16.11 -4.79
CA THR A 114 -12.97 -16.04 -3.40
C THR A 114 -12.97 -17.43 -2.74
N HIS A 115 -13.41 -18.47 -3.45
CA HIS A 115 -13.36 -19.84 -2.93
C HIS A 115 -11.93 -20.31 -2.66
N ARG A 116 -10.97 -19.95 -3.53
CA ARG A 116 -9.55 -20.23 -3.30
C ARG A 116 -9.01 -19.49 -2.07
N LEU A 117 -9.42 -18.23 -1.86
CA LEU A 117 -9.08 -17.49 -0.64
C LEU A 117 -9.60 -18.20 0.61
N ASP A 118 -10.87 -18.60 0.61
CA ASP A 118 -11.49 -19.30 1.74
C ASP A 118 -10.71 -20.57 2.11
N ALA A 119 -10.28 -21.34 1.10
CA ALA A 119 -9.52 -22.57 1.31
C ALA A 119 -8.10 -22.34 1.87
N MET A 120 -7.46 -21.20 1.59
CA MET A 120 -6.07 -20.94 2.00
C MET A 120 -5.93 -20.04 3.23
N THR A 121 -6.99 -19.32 3.61
CA THR A 121 -6.97 -18.29 4.67
C THR A 121 -6.37 -18.82 5.98
N ASP A 122 -6.90 -19.93 6.49
CA ASP A 122 -6.46 -20.48 7.78
C ASP A 122 -5.02 -21.01 7.69
N SER A 123 -4.61 -21.58 6.55
CA SER A 123 -3.23 -22.06 6.35
C SER A 123 -2.21 -20.92 6.34
N ILE A 124 -2.53 -19.77 5.74
CA ILE A 124 -1.63 -18.60 5.76
C ILE A 124 -1.50 -18.06 7.18
N ILE A 125 -2.63 -17.93 7.89
CA ILE A 125 -2.66 -17.48 9.28
C ILE A 125 -1.80 -18.40 10.16
N THR A 126 -2.02 -19.71 10.09
CA THR A 126 -1.22 -20.69 10.85
C THR A 126 0.26 -20.63 10.47
N SER A 127 0.60 -20.46 9.19
CA SER A 127 1.99 -20.32 8.77
C SER A 127 2.65 -19.09 9.38
N TRP A 128 1.95 -17.94 9.42
CA TRP A 128 2.46 -16.73 10.05
C TRP A 128 2.54 -16.88 11.58
N GLU A 129 1.56 -17.50 12.23
CA GLU A 129 1.58 -17.72 13.68
C GLU A 129 2.74 -18.62 14.10
N ASN A 130 3.03 -19.67 13.32
CA ASN A 130 4.21 -20.51 13.54
C ASN A 130 5.50 -19.73 13.33
N TYR A 131 5.60 -18.97 12.23
CA TYR A 131 6.74 -18.10 11.97
C TYR A 131 6.95 -17.09 13.10
N TYR A 132 5.88 -16.43 13.57
CA TYR A 132 5.93 -15.49 14.69
C TYR A 132 6.40 -16.20 15.95
N LYS A 133 5.85 -17.37 16.29
CA LYS A 133 6.29 -18.14 17.46
C LYS A 133 7.76 -18.54 17.39
N GLU A 134 8.26 -18.88 16.20
CA GLU A 134 9.66 -19.27 15.99
C GLU A 134 10.62 -18.07 15.95
N ASN A 135 10.16 -16.90 15.52
CA ASN A 135 11.01 -15.73 15.27
C ASN A 135 10.74 -14.56 16.21
N ASN A 136 9.83 -14.73 17.17
CA ASN A 136 9.59 -13.78 18.24
C ASN A 136 10.91 -13.52 18.99
N LEU A 137 11.26 -12.25 19.16
CA LEU A 137 12.54 -11.85 19.75
C LEU A 137 12.72 -12.44 21.15
N ASN A 138 11.63 -12.59 21.92
CA ASN A 138 11.65 -13.16 23.27
C ASN A 138 12.00 -14.67 23.30
N THR A 139 12.13 -15.33 22.14
CA THR A 139 12.56 -16.73 22.04
C THR A 139 14.06 -16.90 21.83
N TYR A 140 14.81 -15.81 21.71
CA TYR A 140 16.27 -15.84 21.49
C TYR A 140 17.08 -15.90 22.77
N LEU A 141 16.48 -15.56 23.91
CA LEU A 141 17.14 -15.60 25.21
C LEU A 141 16.15 -15.92 26.35
N SER A 142 16.68 -16.36 27.48
CA SER A 142 15.95 -16.45 28.74
C SER A 142 16.64 -15.64 29.82
N ILE A 143 15.86 -14.97 30.67
CA ILE A 143 16.33 -14.26 31.86
C ILE A 143 15.84 -15.01 33.09
N GLU A 144 16.76 -15.34 33.99
CA GLU A 144 16.48 -15.96 35.28
C GLU A 144 17.00 -15.06 36.41
N LEU A 145 16.20 -14.88 37.46
CA LEU A 145 16.63 -14.18 38.66
C LEU A 145 17.50 -15.11 39.53
N LEU A 146 18.75 -14.73 39.76
CA LEU A 146 19.69 -15.45 40.64
C LEU A 146 19.67 -14.92 42.06
N GLU A 147 19.66 -13.61 42.24
CA GLU A 147 19.67 -12.99 43.57
C GLU A 147 19.08 -11.58 43.50
N MET A 148 18.56 -11.10 44.63
CA MET A 148 18.14 -9.72 44.79
C MET A 148 18.78 -9.12 46.03
N ASN A 149 19.63 -8.12 45.79
CA ASN A 149 20.21 -7.29 46.84
C ASN A 149 19.36 -6.05 47.05
N LYS A 150 19.14 -5.69 48.31
CA LYS A 150 18.28 -4.57 48.67
C LYS A 150 18.78 -3.84 49.90
N THR A 151 18.69 -2.52 49.85
CA THR A 151 18.97 -1.63 50.97
C THR A 151 17.79 -0.69 51.15
N ILE A 152 17.33 -0.57 52.39
CA ILE A 152 16.28 0.36 52.77
C ILE A 152 16.98 1.60 53.32
N VAL A 153 16.70 2.76 52.72
CA VAL A 153 17.18 4.05 53.21
C VAL A 153 15.99 4.77 53.83
N ASN A 154 16.05 4.98 55.14
CA ASN A 154 15.05 5.76 55.85
C ASN A 154 15.51 7.20 55.92
N ASP A 155 14.74 8.09 55.31
CA ASP A 155 14.94 9.53 55.47
C ASP A 155 14.34 9.96 56.81
N SER A 156 15.21 10.32 57.74
CA SER A 156 14.84 10.77 59.08
C SER A 156 14.11 12.11 59.10
N TYR A 157 14.21 12.90 58.03
CA TYR A 157 13.58 14.23 57.91
C TYR A 157 12.17 14.15 57.33
N THR A 158 11.96 13.30 56.33
CA THR A 158 10.64 13.11 55.69
C THR A 158 9.84 11.94 56.29
N GLY A 159 10.50 11.03 57.02
CA GLY A 159 9.90 9.79 57.51
C GLY A 159 9.64 8.77 56.40
N MET A 160 10.12 9.02 55.18
CA MET A 160 9.91 8.15 54.03
C MET A 160 11.04 7.12 53.91
N SER A 161 10.67 5.88 53.60
CA SER A 161 11.62 4.84 53.22
C SER A 161 11.77 4.79 51.70
N SER A 162 13.00 4.86 51.21
CA SER A 162 13.32 4.50 49.83
C SER A 162 13.99 3.12 49.78
N LEU A 163 13.79 2.44 48.67
CA LEU A 163 14.33 1.10 48.43
C LEU A 163 15.29 1.18 47.25
N ASN A 164 16.56 0.88 47.51
CA ASN A 164 17.54 0.62 46.48
C ASN A 164 17.63 -0.89 46.33
N ALA A 165 17.19 -1.42 45.19
CA ALA A 165 17.24 -2.85 44.89
C ALA A 165 17.99 -3.09 43.59
N THR A 166 18.88 -4.08 43.63
CA THR A 166 19.65 -4.56 42.48
C THR A 166 19.42 -6.05 42.34
N VAL A 167 19.11 -6.50 41.14
CA VAL A 167 18.96 -7.92 40.82
C VAL A 167 20.18 -8.43 40.09
N HIS A 168 20.60 -9.64 40.44
CA HIS A 168 21.55 -10.44 39.68
C HIS A 168 20.77 -11.42 38.83
N LEU A 169 20.99 -11.35 37.53
CA LEU A 169 20.24 -12.07 36.52
C LEU A 169 21.18 -12.94 35.71
N LYS A 170 20.73 -14.15 35.39
CA LYS A 170 21.37 -15.02 34.40
C LYS A 170 20.67 -14.83 33.06
N VAL A 171 21.42 -14.37 32.06
CA VAL A 171 20.93 -14.23 30.69
C VAL A 171 21.51 -15.36 29.86
N THR A 172 20.65 -16.24 29.36
CA THR A 172 21.08 -17.41 28.57
C THR A 172 20.63 -17.26 27.12
N PRO A 173 21.55 -17.26 26.15
CA PRO A 173 21.18 -17.29 24.74
C PRO A 173 20.56 -18.65 24.39
N LEU A 174 19.44 -18.63 23.68
CA LEU A 174 18.70 -19.82 23.25
C LEU A 174 18.87 -20.09 21.75
N LYS A 175 19.20 -19.07 20.96
CA LYS A 175 19.35 -19.15 19.50
C LYS A 175 20.54 -18.31 19.03
N GLY A 176 21.59 -18.98 18.56
CA GLY A 176 22.79 -18.34 18.02
C GLY A 176 23.61 -17.58 19.06
N ARG A 177 24.70 -16.95 18.60
CA ARG A 177 25.49 -16.02 19.40
C ARG A 177 24.80 -14.66 19.43
N ILE A 178 24.59 -14.10 20.62
CA ILE A 178 24.15 -12.72 20.79
C ILE A 178 25.37 -11.81 20.65
N ASP A 179 25.33 -10.88 19.72
CA ASP A 179 26.40 -9.88 19.55
C ASP A 179 26.09 -8.58 20.31
N LYS A 180 24.80 -8.24 20.42
CA LYS A 180 24.33 -7.05 21.12
C LYS A 180 22.92 -7.28 21.67
N LEU A 181 22.68 -6.77 22.88
CA LEU A 181 21.38 -6.89 23.55
C LEU A 181 21.06 -5.62 24.33
N SER A 182 19.85 -5.09 24.11
CA SER A 182 19.15 -4.17 25.00
C SER A 182 17.77 -4.74 25.27
N VAL A 183 17.45 -4.94 26.54
CA VAL A 183 16.16 -5.52 26.96
C VAL A 183 15.67 -4.87 28.23
N GLY A 184 14.44 -4.40 28.20
CA GLY A 184 13.67 -4.10 29.40
C GLY A 184 13.11 -5.40 29.97
N PHE A 185 13.13 -5.54 31.29
CA PHE A 185 12.45 -6.66 31.96
C PHE A 185 11.52 -6.14 33.04
N THR A 186 10.43 -6.86 33.27
CA THR A 186 9.45 -6.54 34.31
C THR A 186 9.10 -7.78 35.12
N PHE A 187 9.09 -7.64 36.44
CA PHE A 187 8.58 -8.65 37.36
C PHE A 187 7.08 -8.45 37.58
N PHE A 188 6.32 -9.53 37.38
CA PHE A 188 4.88 -9.62 37.64
C PHE A 188 4.61 -10.64 38.73
N ARG A 189 3.89 -10.26 39.77
CA ARG A 189 3.49 -11.18 40.84
C ARG A 189 2.22 -11.92 40.43
N THR A 190 2.36 -13.05 39.76
CA THR A 190 1.22 -13.78 39.21
C THR A 190 1.54 -15.27 38.99
N ASN A 191 0.48 -16.08 39.03
CA ASN A 191 0.52 -17.48 38.62
C ASN A 191 -0.09 -17.68 37.22
N GLU A 192 -0.55 -16.60 36.57
CA GLU A 192 -1.13 -16.66 35.23
C GLU A 192 -0.03 -16.84 34.17
N VAL A 193 -0.44 -17.19 32.94
CA VAL A 193 0.44 -17.16 31.75
C VAL A 193 0.30 -15.79 31.07
N PRO A 194 1.33 -15.29 30.35
CA PRO A 194 1.24 -14.02 29.62
C PRO A 194 0.03 -13.98 28.67
N PRO A 195 -0.56 -12.80 28.39
CA PRO A 195 -0.11 -11.47 28.82
C PRO A 195 -0.47 -11.16 30.28
N TYR A 196 0.51 -10.62 31.02
CA TYR A 196 0.31 -10.26 32.43
C TYR A 196 -0.44 -8.95 32.59
N LYS A 197 -1.21 -8.84 33.67
CA LYS A 197 -1.97 -7.63 33.97
C LYS A 197 -1.02 -6.57 34.52
N LEU A 198 -1.17 -5.32 34.07
CA LEU A 198 -0.40 -4.18 34.59
C LEU A 198 -0.54 -4.04 36.12
N ILE A 199 -1.66 -4.48 36.66
CA ILE A 199 -1.91 -4.44 38.11
C ILE A 199 -0.99 -5.36 38.91
N ASP A 200 -0.44 -6.42 38.28
CA ASP A 200 0.46 -7.38 38.91
C ASP A 200 1.94 -6.96 38.79
N ARG A 201 2.22 -5.85 38.11
CA ARG A 201 3.58 -5.33 37.91
C ARG A 201 4.17 -4.87 39.24
N VAL A 202 5.35 -5.39 39.57
CA VAL A 202 6.07 -5.11 40.83
C VAL A 202 7.22 -4.12 40.62
N ALA A 203 8.12 -4.45 39.71
CA ALA A 203 9.33 -3.69 39.44
C ALA A 203 9.83 -4.02 38.02
N GLY A 204 10.72 -3.20 37.48
CA GLY A 204 11.39 -3.51 36.22
C GLY A 204 12.78 -2.90 36.17
N GLY A 205 13.57 -3.34 35.20
CA GLY A 205 14.93 -2.85 34.98
C GLY A 205 15.33 -3.03 33.52
N THR A 206 16.60 -2.81 33.25
CA THR A 206 17.15 -2.92 31.89
C THR A 206 18.47 -3.68 31.92
N ILE A 207 18.69 -4.51 30.91
CA ILE A 207 19.97 -5.16 30.65
C ILE A 207 20.47 -4.62 29.33
N ASN A 208 21.72 -4.15 29.31
CA ASN A 208 22.41 -3.71 28.11
C ASN A 208 23.77 -4.39 28.05
N THR A 209 24.10 -5.01 26.92
CA THR A 209 25.43 -5.54 26.65
C THR A 209 25.80 -5.28 25.20
N GLU A 210 27.00 -4.73 25.02
CA GLU A 210 27.69 -4.55 23.73
C GLU A 210 28.68 -5.69 23.47
N GLU A 211 28.94 -6.54 24.46
CA GLU A 211 29.83 -7.69 24.34
C GLU A 211 29.07 -8.92 23.85
N ALA A 212 29.68 -9.62 22.90
CA ALA A 212 29.11 -10.82 22.32
C ALA A 212 29.21 -12.02 23.27
N PHE A 213 28.16 -12.83 23.35
CA PHE A 213 28.11 -14.04 24.18
C PHE A 213 27.35 -15.19 23.51
N SER A 214 27.90 -16.39 23.63
CA SER A 214 27.29 -17.65 23.16
C SER A 214 26.91 -18.61 24.31
N LYS A 215 27.17 -18.20 25.55
CA LYS A 215 26.87 -18.94 26.78
C LYS A 215 26.19 -18.01 27.77
N ALA A 216 25.59 -18.57 28.80
CA ALA A 216 24.95 -17.77 29.84
C ALA A 216 25.95 -16.78 30.46
N ILE A 217 25.48 -15.54 30.64
CA ILE A 217 26.21 -14.48 31.35
C ILE A 217 25.42 -14.08 32.59
N GLU A 218 26.12 -13.53 33.58
CA GLU A 218 25.52 -12.94 34.78
C GLU A 218 25.63 -11.43 34.69
N VAL A 219 24.52 -10.74 34.93
CA VAL A 219 24.42 -9.29 34.85
C VAL A 219 23.70 -8.75 36.08
N SER A 220 24.04 -7.53 36.46
CA SER A 220 23.35 -6.80 37.53
C SER A 220 22.49 -5.70 36.92
N SER A 221 21.26 -5.54 37.39
CA SER A 221 20.39 -4.42 37.01
C SER A 221 19.79 -3.79 38.25
N GLU A 222 19.79 -2.47 38.31
CA GLU A 222 18.98 -1.74 39.26
C GLU A 222 17.48 -1.94 38.95
N LEU A 223 16.68 -2.01 40.00
CA LEU A 223 15.23 -2.12 39.89
C LEU A 223 14.57 -0.76 40.09
N ASN A 224 13.79 -0.37 39.10
CA ASN A 224 12.80 0.68 39.21
C ASN A 224 11.52 0.10 39.78
N VAL A 225 11.26 0.39 41.06
CA VAL A 225 10.06 -0.07 41.76
C VAL A 225 8.92 0.90 41.48
N THR A 226 7.80 0.40 40.98
CA THR A 226 6.61 1.24 40.79
C THR A 226 5.97 1.49 42.14
N SER A 227 5.97 2.73 42.62
CA SER A 227 5.26 3.10 43.86
C SER A 227 3.74 3.09 43.60
N ARG A 228 3.10 1.95 43.81
CA ARG A 228 1.64 1.82 43.82
C ARG A 228 1.24 0.90 44.96
N ASP A 229 0.10 1.21 45.57
CA ASP A 229 -0.51 0.36 46.58
C ASP A 229 -1.00 -0.94 45.91
N LEU A 230 -0.74 -2.06 46.58
CA LEU A 230 -1.25 -3.37 46.16
C LEU A 230 -2.78 -3.39 46.31
N PRO A 231 -3.56 -3.72 45.25
CA PRO A 231 -5.01 -3.78 45.37
C PRO A 231 -5.43 -4.80 46.43
N GLY A 232 -6.20 -4.35 47.43
CA GLY A 232 -6.64 -5.19 48.55
C GLY A 232 -5.66 -5.30 49.72
N TRP A 233 -4.52 -4.60 49.68
CA TRP A 233 -3.52 -4.56 50.75
C TRP A 233 -3.15 -3.11 51.09
N THR A 234 -2.91 -2.82 52.37
CA THR A 234 -2.44 -1.50 52.83
C THR A 234 -0.94 -1.26 52.60
N ARG A 235 -0.30 -2.00 51.70
CA ARG A 235 1.17 -2.01 51.50
C ARG A 235 1.56 -1.63 50.08
N SER A 236 2.62 -0.84 49.95
CA SER A 236 3.23 -0.48 48.67
C SER A 236 4.09 -1.62 48.12
N TYR A 237 4.41 -1.58 46.82
CA TYR A 237 5.41 -2.50 46.23
C TYR A 237 6.81 -2.36 46.86
N VAL A 238 7.13 -1.17 47.37
CA VAL A 238 8.37 -0.91 48.12
C VAL A 238 8.39 -1.76 49.39
N ASP A 239 7.28 -1.80 50.15
CA ASP A 239 7.17 -2.62 51.36
C ASP A 239 7.25 -4.12 51.04
N TYR A 240 6.60 -4.55 49.95
CA TYR A 240 6.63 -5.93 49.50
C TYR A 240 8.06 -6.39 49.21
N ILE A 241 8.80 -5.67 48.34
CA ILE A 241 10.17 -6.04 47.98
C ILE A 241 11.09 -5.96 49.21
N SER A 242 10.92 -4.94 50.06
CA SER A 242 11.69 -4.76 51.29
C SER A 242 11.57 -5.96 52.25
N GLN A 243 10.40 -6.60 52.31
CA GLN A 243 10.13 -7.71 53.24
C GLN A 243 10.28 -9.10 52.61
N THR A 244 10.28 -9.20 51.28
CA THR A 244 10.31 -10.49 50.56
C THR A 244 11.75 -10.98 50.36
N SER A 245 12.05 -12.24 50.70
CA SER A 245 13.37 -12.83 50.42
C SER A 245 13.57 -13.03 48.91
N SER A 246 14.83 -13.16 48.46
CA SER A 246 15.10 -13.43 47.05
C SER A 246 14.41 -14.72 46.56
N GLU A 247 14.43 -15.78 47.36
CA GLU A 247 13.76 -17.06 47.03
C GLU A 247 12.24 -16.94 46.93
N SER A 248 11.58 -16.23 47.86
CA SER A 248 10.14 -15.98 47.76
C SER A 248 9.82 -15.14 46.52
N PHE A 249 10.65 -14.13 46.22
CA PHE A 249 10.44 -13.27 45.06
C PHE A 249 10.55 -14.05 43.74
N LYS A 250 11.57 -14.91 43.60
CA LYS A 250 11.71 -15.83 42.45
C LYS A 250 10.51 -16.74 42.27
N LYS A 251 9.94 -17.24 43.38
CA LYS A 251 8.80 -18.16 43.34
C LYS A 251 7.49 -17.46 42.97
N GLU A 252 7.28 -16.26 43.51
CA GLU A 252 6.03 -15.50 43.37
C GLU A 252 5.97 -14.63 42.10
N CYS A 253 7.12 -14.24 41.55
CA CYS A 253 7.19 -13.35 40.40
C CYS A 253 7.57 -14.09 39.12
N LYS A 254 7.00 -13.64 38.00
CA LYS A 254 7.37 -14.00 36.63
C LYS A 254 8.08 -12.83 35.96
N ILE A 255 9.06 -13.13 35.11
CA ILE A 255 9.77 -12.13 34.32
C ILE A 255 9.13 -12.07 32.94
N ASP A 256 8.75 -10.87 32.51
CA ASP A 256 8.44 -10.57 31.12
C ASP A 256 9.53 -9.72 30.50
N MET A 257 9.77 -9.92 29.20
CA MET A 257 10.86 -9.30 28.45
C MET A 257 10.31 -8.41 27.36
N ASP A 258 10.89 -7.23 27.26
CA ASP A 258 10.66 -6.27 26.18
C ASP A 258 12.00 -5.96 25.52
N ILE A 259 12.33 -6.72 24.48
CA ILE A 259 13.60 -6.58 23.76
C ILE A 259 13.50 -5.35 22.87
N THR A 260 14.34 -4.35 23.16
CA THR A 260 14.43 -3.09 22.42
C THR A 260 15.48 -3.17 21.32
N GLU A 261 16.58 -3.90 21.53
CA GLU A 261 17.62 -4.13 20.53
C GLU A 261 18.20 -5.54 20.67
N LEU A 262 18.32 -6.24 19.54
CA LEU A 262 18.90 -7.58 19.49
C LEU A 262 19.68 -7.77 18.19
N THR A 263 20.95 -8.15 18.31
CA THR A 263 21.77 -8.58 17.19
C THR A 263 22.24 -10.00 17.44
N VAL A 264 21.95 -10.91 16.50
CA VAL A 264 22.30 -12.32 16.56
C VAL A 264 23.11 -12.65 15.32
N GLU A 265 24.34 -13.13 15.50
CA GLU A 265 25.24 -13.54 14.40
C GLU A 265 25.40 -12.49 13.29
N GLY A 266 25.51 -11.22 13.68
CA GLY A 266 25.64 -10.05 12.81
C GLY A 266 24.32 -9.53 12.25
N GLN A 267 23.21 -10.24 12.46
CA GLN A 267 21.89 -9.83 11.99
C GLN A 267 21.14 -9.06 13.09
N LYS A 268 20.79 -7.81 12.79
CA LYS A 268 19.87 -7.03 13.62
C LYS A 268 18.45 -7.54 13.47
N LEU A 269 17.82 -7.89 14.59
CA LEU A 269 16.43 -8.34 14.67
C LEU A 269 15.58 -7.22 15.27
N THR A 270 14.41 -6.96 14.67
CA THR A 270 13.49 -5.93 15.15
C THR A 270 12.05 -6.44 15.15
N TRP A 271 11.25 -5.94 16.09
CA TRP A 271 9.80 -6.19 16.10
C TRP A 271 9.14 -5.69 14.82
N ASP A 272 9.54 -4.54 14.29
CA ASP A 272 9.00 -3.99 13.05
C ASP A 272 9.22 -4.92 11.85
N ALA A 273 10.42 -5.48 11.70
CA ALA A 273 10.71 -6.42 10.61
C ALA A 273 9.91 -7.73 10.76
N LEU A 274 9.70 -8.20 11.99
CA LEU A 274 8.85 -9.36 12.27
C LEU A 274 7.37 -9.08 11.95
N TYR A 275 6.84 -7.95 12.40
CA TYR A 275 5.44 -7.57 12.19
C TYR A 275 5.14 -7.13 10.76
N ALA A 276 6.11 -6.62 10.00
CA ALA A 276 5.96 -6.32 8.58
C ALA A 276 5.63 -7.57 7.75
N GLN A 277 5.97 -8.77 8.24
CA GLN A 277 5.60 -10.04 7.60
C GLN A 277 4.16 -10.48 7.91
N LYS A 278 3.43 -9.75 8.76
CA LYS A 278 2.05 -10.11 9.14
C LYS A 278 1.09 -9.89 7.97
N PRO A 279 0.34 -10.92 7.55
CA PRO A 279 -0.62 -10.81 6.45
C PRO A 279 -1.92 -10.15 6.93
N ASN A 280 -1.88 -8.84 7.20
CA ASN A 280 -2.98 -8.11 7.83
C ASN A 280 -4.30 -8.20 7.03
N GLU A 281 -4.22 -8.14 5.70
CA GLU A 281 -5.35 -8.30 4.78
C GLU A 281 -6.03 -9.67 4.92
N VAL A 282 -5.29 -10.72 5.24
CA VAL A 282 -5.81 -12.08 5.44
C VAL A 282 -6.58 -12.16 6.76
N TYR A 283 -6.03 -11.57 7.83
CA TYR A 283 -6.71 -11.45 9.12
C TYR A 283 -8.01 -10.65 9.02
N ALA A 284 -7.97 -9.48 8.36
CA ALA A 284 -9.14 -8.64 8.16
C ALA A 284 -10.20 -9.32 7.28
N TYR A 285 -9.77 -10.03 6.22
CA TYR A 285 -10.66 -10.83 5.39
C TYR A 285 -11.36 -11.92 6.21
N LYS A 286 -10.60 -12.69 7.01
CA LYS A 286 -11.15 -13.75 7.87
C LYS A 286 -12.17 -13.19 8.85
N GLU A 287 -11.84 -12.10 9.55
CA GLU A 287 -12.72 -11.49 10.53
C GLU A 287 -14.07 -11.08 9.92
N LEU A 288 -14.06 -10.41 8.77
CA LEU A 288 -15.28 -9.96 8.10
C LEU A 288 -16.09 -11.15 7.56
N ARG A 289 -15.40 -12.14 6.96
CA ARG A 289 -16.02 -13.39 6.50
C ARG A 289 -16.71 -14.13 7.64
N ASP A 290 -16.04 -14.30 8.77
CA ASP A 290 -16.54 -15.07 9.92
C ASP A 290 -17.71 -14.33 10.61
N LYS A 291 -17.78 -12.99 10.50
CA LYS A 291 -18.95 -12.18 10.89
C LYS A 291 -20.11 -12.24 9.87
N GLY A 292 -19.92 -12.87 8.72
CA GLY A 292 -20.89 -12.92 7.64
C GLY A 292 -20.98 -11.64 6.79
N ASP A 293 -20.10 -10.66 6.99
CA ASP A 293 -20.07 -9.44 6.18
C ASP A 293 -19.29 -9.67 4.89
N ARG A 294 -20.02 -10.00 3.82
CA ARG A 294 -19.47 -10.25 2.48
C ARG A 294 -19.73 -9.11 1.50
N SER A 295 -20.37 -8.04 1.95
CA SER A 295 -20.84 -6.95 1.07
C SER A 295 -20.17 -5.61 1.32
N SER A 296 -19.57 -5.40 2.50
CA SER A 296 -18.93 -4.14 2.83
C SER A 296 -17.77 -3.80 1.90
N SER A 297 -17.50 -2.49 1.79
CA SER A 297 -16.31 -1.98 1.11
C SER A 297 -15.03 -2.56 1.72
N SER A 298 -14.97 -2.68 3.05
CA SER A 298 -13.86 -3.29 3.76
C SER A 298 -13.66 -4.76 3.37
N TYR A 299 -14.73 -5.56 3.26
CA TYR A 299 -14.61 -6.95 2.83
C TYR A 299 -14.09 -7.04 1.40
N LYS A 300 -14.68 -6.26 0.48
CA LYS A 300 -14.28 -6.23 -0.93
C LYS A 300 -12.83 -5.79 -1.09
N TYR A 301 -12.40 -4.76 -0.37
CA TYR A 301 -11.01 -4.28 -0.37
C TYR A 301 -10.04 -5.37 0.09
N ASN A 302 -10.26 -5.95 1.27
CA ASN A 302 -9.37 -6.99 1.79
C ASN A 302 -9.34 -8.23 0.90
N ARG A 303 -10.50 -8.67 0.39
CA ARG A 303 -10.59 -9.76 -0.58
C ARG A 303 -9.79 -9.46 -1.85
N ASN A 304 -9.96 -8.28 -2.43
CA ASN A 304 -9.28 -7.87 -3.66
C ASN A 304 -7.76 -7.79 -3.47
N THR A 305 -7.29 -7.19 -2.37
CA THR A 305 -5.87 -7.12 -2.01
C THR A 305 -5.28 -8.50 -1.78
N PHE A 306 -6.00 -9.37 -1.08
CA PHE A 306 -5.59 -10.76 -0.84
C PHE A 306 -5.49 -11.54 -2.17
N ILE A 307 -6.48 -11.44 -3.06
CA ILE A 307 -6.39 -12.05 -4.42
C ILE A 307 -5.11 -11.58 -5.13
N LYS A 308 -4.87 -10.27 -5.16
CA LYS A 308 -3.72 -9.68 -5.86
C LYS A 308 -2.38 -10.16 -5.29
N ASN A 309 -2.26 -10.24 -3.97
CA ASN A 309 -1.00 -10.57 -3.33
C ASN A 309 -0.66 -12.07 -3.36
N TYR A 310 -1.66 -12.96 -3.28
CA TYR A 310 -1.44 -14.40 -3.02
C TYR A 310 -2.01 -15.34 -4.07
N ILE A 311 -2.90 -14.89 -4.96
CA ILE A 311 -3.51 -15.76 -5.98
C ILE A 311 -3.11 -15.34 -7.39
N ASP A 312 -3.35 -14.09 -7.76
CA ASP A 312 -3.14 -13.58 -9.10
C ASP A 312 -2.69 -12.12 -9.06
N ARG A 313 -1.39 -11.88 -9.26
CA ARG A 313 -0.81 -10.53 -9.28
C ARG A 313 -1.33 -9.64 -10.40
N SER A 314 -1.92 -10.24 -11.44
CA SER A 314 -2.54 -9.51 -12.54
C SER A 314 -3.98 -9.06 -12.23
N TYR A 315 -4.54 -9.48 -11.08
CA TYR A 315 -5.86 -9.09 -10.66
C TYR A 315 -5.97 -7.57 -10.50
N ASP A 316 -7.03 -7.03 -11.08
CA ASP A 316 -7.42 -5.65 -10.96
C ASP A 316 -8.89 -5.56 -10.54
N GLU A 317 -9.20 -4.58 -9.70
CA GLU A 317 -10.58 -4.34 -9.29
C GLU A 317 -11.43 -3.96 -10.51
N LYS A 318 -12.67 -4.45 -10.55
CA LYS A 318 -13.56 -4.24 -11.70
C LYS A 318 -13.68 -2.77 -12.11
N SER A 319 -13.86 -1.87 -11.15
CA SER A 319 -13.98 -0.43 -11.41
C SER A 319 -12.72 0.13 -12.05
N SER A 320 -11.55 -0.13 -11.45
CA SER A 320 -10.23 0.27 -11.95
C SER A 320 -9.97 -0.28 -13.35
N TYR A 321 -10.22 -1.57 -13.56
CA TYR A 321 -10.05 -2.21 -14.86
C TYR A 321 -10.94 -1.57 -15.92
N VAL A 322 -12.22 -1.34 -15.61
CA VAL A 322 -13.18 -0.74 -16.55
C VAL A 322 -12.76 0.68 -16.94
N ILE A 323 -12.33 1.50 -15.98
CA ILE A 323 -11.85 2.85 -16.24
C ILE A 323 -10.61 2.82 -17.15
N THR A 324 -9.60 2.03 -16.77
CA THR A 324 -8.37 1.88 -17.56
C THR A 324 -8.66 1.35 -18.96
N ARG A 325 -9.50 0.32 -19.08
CA ARG A 325 -9.82 -0.30 -20.36
C ARG A 325 -10.65 0.62 -21.26
N LYS A 326 -11.57 1.41 -20.71
CA LYS A 326 -12.28 2.46 -21.46
C LYS A 326 -11.28 3.45 -22.05
N SER A 327 -10.32 3.94 -21.26
CA SER A 327 -9.32 4.89 -21.76
C SER A 327 -8.41 4.29 -22.85
N GLN A 328 -8.08 3.00 -22.73
CA GLN A 328 -7.39 2.27 -23.81
C GLN A 328 -8.23 2.20 -25.08
N MET A 329 -9.54 1.92 -24.97
CA MET A 329 -10.44 1.90 -26.13
C MET A 329 -10.59 3.28 -26.77
N GLU A 330 -10.57 4.37 -26.00
CA GLU A 330 -10.52 5.74 -26.53
C GLU A 330 -9.24 5.97 -27.34
N TYR A 331 -8.10 5.52 -26.82
CA TYR A 331 -6.83 5.59 -27.55
C TYR A 331 -6.87 4.75 -28.83
N GLU A 332 -7.45 3.55 -28.79
CA GLU A 332 -7.64 2.66 -29.95
C GLU A 332 -8.55 3.28 -31.03
N LEU A 333 -9.51 4.14 -30.68
CA LEU A 333 -10.38 4.82 -31.66
C LEU A 333 -9.57 5.73 -32.59
N ASN A 334 -8.73 6.59 -32.01
CA ASN A 334 -7.87 7.49 -32.76
C ASN A 334 -6.70 7.97 -31.87
N PRO A 335 -5.52 7.32 -31.97
CA PRO A 335 -4.37 7.67 -31.15
C PRO A 335 -3.93 9.13 -31.27
N LEU A 336 -4.05 9.73 -32.46
CA LEU A 336 -3.64 11.12 -32.69
C LEU A 336 -4.61 12.11 -32.08
N ALA A 337 -5.92 11.87 -32.20
CA ALA A 337 -6.92 12.71 -31.55
C ALA A 337 -6.85 12.58 -30.02
N TYR A 338 -6.70 11.35 -29.51
CA TYR A 338 -6.49 11.10 -28.08
C TYR A 338 -5.26 11.84 -27.55
N THR A 339 -4.12 11.74 -28.26
CA THR A 339 -2.87 12.39 -27.84
C THR A 339 -2.97 13.91 -27.93
N LEU A 340 -3.66 14.44 -28.94
CA LEU A 340 -3.92 15.88 -29.04
C LEU A 340 -4.81 16.38 -27.89
N TYR A 341 -5.83 15.61 -27.53
CA TYR A 341 -6.76 15.95 -26.45
C TYR A 341 -6.10 15.88 -25.07
N ASN A 342 -5.36 14.80 -24.76
CA ASN A 342 -4.74 14.59 -23.45
C ASN A 342 -3.36 15.29 -23.33
N GLY A 343 -2.61 15.40 -24.42
CA GLY A 343 -1.21 15.84 -24.45
C GLY A 343 -0.23 14.67 -24.63
N GLU A 344 0.93 14.93 -25.22
CA GLU A 344 1.95 13.89 -25.50
C GLU A 344 2.48 13.25 -24.22
N GLU A 345 2.83 14.05 -23.21
CA GLU A 345 3.38 13.57 -21.95
C GLU A 345 2.37 12.70 -21.19
N GLU A 346 1.15 13.21 -20.99
CA GLU A 346 0.06 12.47 -20.33
C GLU A 346 -0.28 11.17 -21.07
N THR A 347 -0.29 11.21 -22.40
CA THR A 347 -0.55 10.00 -23.19
C THR A 347 0.58 8.99 -23.04
N GLN A 348 1.85 9.44 -23.06
CA GLN A 348 2.98 8.55 -22.87
C GLN A 348 2.98 7.90 -21.49
N LEU A 349 2.68 8.66 -20.43
CA LEU A 349 2.52 8.13 -19.07
C LEU A 349 1.48 7.01 -19.03
N LYS A 350 0.30 7.24 -19.63
CA LYS A 350 -0.75 6.22 -19.71
C LYS A 350 -0.31 4.99 -20.52
N LEU A 351 0.37 5.18 -21.65
CA LEU A 351 0.85 4.05 -22.45
C LEU A 351 1.88 3.21 -21.69
N ASP A 352 2.77 3.85 -20.94
CA ASP A 352 3.76 3.18 -20.09
C ASP A 352 3.07 2.39 -18.96
N GLU A 353 2.07 3.00 -18.30
CA GLU A 353 1.23 2.33 -17.28
C GLU A 353 0.48 1.12 -17.84
N TRP A 354 -0.01 1.21 -19.08
CA TRP A 354 -0.71 0.12 -19.74
C TRP A 354 0.23 -0.98 -20.27
N GLY A 355 1.54 -0.75 -20.23
CA GLY A 355 2.53 -1.65 -20.87
C GLY A 355 2.36 -1.70 -22.39
N TRP A 356 1.86 -0.63 -23.01
CA TRP A 356 1.54 -0.57 -24.42
C TRP A 356 2.83 -0.46 -25.24
N GLN A 357 3.14 -1.50 -26.01
CA GLN A 357 4.22 -1.47 -26.99
C GLN A 357 3.64 -1.01 -28.33
N PRO A 358 4.19 0.02 -28.99
CA PRO A 358 3.78 0.35 -30.35
C PRO A 358 3.99 -0.88 -31.24
N ALA A 359 2.95 -1.33 -31.92
CA ALA A 359 3.12 -2.27 -33.02
C ALA A 359 3.90 -1.51 -34.11
N TYR A 360 5.19 -1.84 -34.27
CA TYR A 360 6.03 -1.28 -35.32
C TYR A 360 5.63 -1.78 -36.71
#